data_AF-A0A951YAL5-F1
#
_entry.id   AF-A0A951YAL5-F1
#
_cell.length_a   1.000
_cell.length_b   1.000
_cell.length_c   1.000
_cell.angle_alpha   90.00
_cell.angle_beta   90.00
_cell.angle_gamma   90.00
#
_symmetry.space_group_name_H-M   'P 1'
#
loop_
_entity.id
_entity.type
_entity.pdbx_description
1 polymer ?
#
loop_
_entity_poly.entity_id
_entity_poly.type
_entity_poly.pdbx_seq_one_letter_code
_entity_poly.pdbx_strand_id
1 'polypeptide(L)'
;MGKTLCKITTALLGIILILATSCNSSEELLYAQSSKLVQKKGNIQFIEELDMSPSTSRQIKILAGDKNTPTQAISDELLNKYASMIGLMPKSMSNYILYKFIDEWYGVKYSYGGNDKSGIDCSAFVQKAYAEVFCTELVRTARDQFHSCRMIWDIDNLIEGDLVFFRTRGKRISHVGIYLANNFFVHASTTGGVMISSLTETYWSKRFAGAGKIAKGEKQLL
;
A
#
# COMPACT_ATOMS: atom_id res chain seq x y z
N MET A 1 -53.82 60.56 -19.22
CA MET A 1 -54.58 59.38 -19.70
C MET A 1 -53.62 58.21 -19.89
N GLY A 2 -53.93 57.03 -19.32
CA GLY A 2 -53.33 55.71 -19.63
C GLY A 2 -51.89 55.47 -19.17
N LYS A 3 -51.64 54.74 -18.07
CA LYS A 3 -51.29 53.29 -17.99
C LYS A 3 -50.12 52.91 -18.94
N THR A 4 -49.01 52.33 -18.48
CA THR A 4 -48.97 50.90 -18.09
C THR A 4 -47.68 50.57 -17.30
N LEU A 5 -47.89 49.70 -16.32
CA LEU A 5 -46.98 49.07 -15.37
C LEU A 5 -46.24 47.86 -16.01
N CYS A 6 -45.08 47.51 -15.46
CA CYS A 6 -44.66 46.14 -15.09
C CYS A 6 -43.34 45.59 -15.69
N LYS A 7 -42.56 44.96 -14.79
CA LYS A 7 -41.41 44.03 -14.93
C LYS A 7 -40.05 44.71 -15.13
N ILE A 8 -39.23 44.91 -14.09
CA ILE A 8 -38.45 43.92 -13.29
C ILE A 8 -37.79 42.86 -14.18
N THR A 9 -36.47 42.97 -14.39
CA THR A 9 -35.47 41.88 -14.22
C THR A 9 -34.05 42.41 -14.47
N THR A 10 -33.26 42.37 -13.39
CA THR A 10 -31.80 42.19 -13.24
C THR A 10 -30.90 41.99 -14.47
N ALA A 11 -29.75 42.69 -14.51
CA ALA A 11 -28.44 42.07 -14.78
C ALA A 11 -27.25 43.03 -14.57
N LEU A 12 -26.29 42.56 -13.75
CA LEU A 12 -24.84 42.75 -13.78
C LEU A 12 -24.23 44.17 -13.93
N LEU A 13 -23.41 44.57 -12.95
CA LEU A 13 -21.94 44.59 -13.06
C LEU A 13 -21.33 45.15 -11.77
N GLY A 14 -20.58 44.33 -11.03
CA GLY A 14 -19.77 44.73 -9.89
C GLY A 14 -18.71 43.66 -9.66
N ILE A 15 -17.65 43.69 -10.48
CA ILE A 15 -16.31 44.17 -10.12
C ILE A 15 -15.64 43.30 -9.04
N ILE A 16 -14.64 42.59 -9.56
CA ILE A 16 -13.61 41.79 -8.90
C ILE A 16 -12.89 42.62 -7.84
N LEU A 17 -12.84 42.08 -6.61
CA LEU A 17 -11.74 42.34 -5.69
C LEU A 17 -11.52 41.07 -4.86
N ILE A 18 -10.59 40.22 -5.30
CA ILE A 18 -10.07 39.11 -4.49
C ILE A 18 -8.63 39.45 -4.14
N LEU A 19 -8.42 39.94 -2.91
CA LEU A 19 -7.13 39.92 -2.26
C LEU A 19 -7.00 38.63 -1.44
N ALA A 20 -5.78 38.12 -1.46
CA ALA A 20 -5.38 36.76 -1.10
C ALA A 20 -5.68 36.35 0.35
N THR A 21 -6.13 35.10 0.51
CA THR A 21 -5.78 34.25 1.65
C THR A 21 -5.63 32.79 1.19
N SER A 22 -4.48 32.22 1.52
CA SER A 22 -4.07 30.82 1.49
C SER A 22 -5.19 29.78 1.66
N CYS A 23 -5.26 28.76 0.80
CA CYS A 23 -5.30 27.33 1.21
C CYS A 23 -5.36 26.39 -0.03
N ASN A 24 -4.37 25.50 -0.15
CA ASN A 24 -4.39 24.34 -1.05
C ASN A 24 -5.53 23.41 -0.64
N SER A 25 -6.60 23.33 -1.44
CA SER A 25 -7.83 22.59 -1.09
C SER A 25 -8.36 21.77 -2.28
N SER A 26 -7.51 20.93 -2.86
CA SER A 26 -7.92 19.93 -3.86
C SER A 26 -7.71 18.47 -3.43
N GLU A 27 -7.10 18.18 -2.27
CA GLU A 27 -6.93 16.80 -1.76
C GLU A 27 -7.95 16.38 -0.70
N GLU A 28 -8.62 17.33 -0.01
CA GLU A 28 -9.50 16.99 1.11
C GLU A 28 -10.91 16.50 0.68
N LEU A 29 -11.31 16.77 -0.56
CA LEU A 29 -12.65 16.44 -1.05
C LEU A 29 -12.83 14.98 -1.50
N LEU A 30 -11.75 14.30 -1.92
CA LEU A 30 -11.82 12.89 -2.35
C LEU A 30 -11.89 11.92 -1.16
N TYR A 31 -11.29 12.27 -0.03
CA TYR A 31 -11.33 11.45 1.18
C TYR A 31 -12.69 11.52 1.89
N ALA A 32 -13.32 12.71 1.92
CA ALA A 32 -14.60 12.94 2.58
C ALA A 32 -15.82 12.35 1.83
N GLN A 33 -15.70 12.08 0.52
CA GLN A 33 -16.77 11.45 -0.27
C GLN A 33 -16.83 9.93 -0.12
N SER A 34 -15.69 9.27 0.11
CA SER A 34 -15.63 7.81 0.34
C SER A 34 -16.26 7.41 1.68
N SER A 35 -16.05 8.21 2.73
CA SER A 35 -16.56 7.91 4.08
C SER A 35 -18.07 8.11 4.24
N LYS A 36 -18.71 8.96 3.41
CA LYS A 36 -20.16 9.21 3.46
C LYS A 36 -21.01 8.13 2.76
N LEU A 37 -20.43 7.32 1.88
CA LEU A 37 -21.17 6.24 1.19
C LEU A 37 -21.33 4.98 2.05
N VAL A 38 -20.57 4.85 3.14
CA VAL A 38 -20.63 3.70 4.07
C VAL A 38 -21.73 3.86 5.12
N GLN A 39 -22.30 5.06 5.30
CA GLN A 39 -23.36 5.29 6.29
C GLN A 39 -24.71 5.67 5.65
N LYS A 40 -25.50 4.70 5.19
CA LYS A 40 -26.99 4.77 5.28
C LYS A 40 -27.71 3.46 4.94
N LYS A 41 -28.64 3.06 5.84
CA LYS A 41 -29.74 2.05 5.77
C LYS A 41 -29.33 0.57 5.79
N GLY A 42 -29.86 -0.32 6.64
CA GLY A 42 -30.92 -0.29 7.66
C GLY A 42 -31.29 -1.75 8.05
N ASN A 43 -31.83 -1.94 9.27
CA ASN A 43 -32.50 -3.12 9.88
C ASN A 43 -32.35 -4.52 9.24
N ILE A 44 -31.81 -5.48 10.00
CA ILE A 44 -32.18 -6.90 9.85
C ILE A 44 -32.38 -7.53 11.24
N GLN A 45 -33.51 -8.23 11.37
CA GLN A 45 -34.08 -8.87 12.55
C GLN A 45 -33.51 -10.29 12.67
N PHE A 46 -33.14 -10.69 13.88
CA PHE A 46 -32.50 -11.98 14.18
C PHE A 46 -33.48 -13.15 14.02
N ILE A 47 -33.04 -14.22 13.37
CA ILE A 47 -33.55 -15.58 13.58
C ILE A 47 -32.33 -16.42 13.92
N GLU A 48 -32.34 -17.04 15.10
CA GLU A 48 -31.31 -17.95 15.57
C GLU A 48 -31.86 -19.39 15.56
N GLU A 49 -30.93 -20.35 15.55
CA GLU A 49 -31.08 -21.82 15.64
C GLU A 49 -31.40 -22.52 14.30
N LEU A 50 -30.66 -23.55 13.86
CA LEU A 50 -30.17 -24.71 14.59
C LEU A 50 -28.80 -25.25 14.11
N ASP A 51 -28.16 -25.87 15.09
CA ASP A 51 -26.84 -26.49 15.25
C ASP A 51 -26.57 -27.77 14.42
N MET A 52 -25.30 -28.00 14.03
CA MET A 52 -24.54 -29.25 14.30
C MET A 52 -23.04 -29.15 13.89
N SER A 53 -22.18 -28.77 14.86
CA SER A 53 -20.92 -29.45 15.31
C SER A 53 -19.76 -29.83 14.33
N PRO A 54 -18.46 -29.94 14.77
CA PRO A 54 -17.65 -29.01 15.57
C PRO A 54 -16.18 -28.87 15.05
N SER A 55 -15.61 -27.65 15.01
CA SER A 55 -14.23 -27.37 15.49
C SER A 55 -13.85 -25.90 15.25
N THR A 56 -14.33 -25.08 16.18
CA THR A 56 -13.61 -23.96 16.81
C THR A 56 -12.94 -22.95 15.89
N SER A 57 -13.74 -22.04 15.34
CA SER A 57 -13.37 -20.62 15.29
C SER A 57 -14.30 -19.87 16.25
N ARG A 58 -13.89 -19.78 17.52
CA ARG A 58 -14.53 -18.84 18.47
C ARG A 58 -14.35 -17.43 17.91
N GLN A 59 -15.40 -16.90 17.29
CA GLN A 59 -15.51 -15.47 17.02
C GLN A 59 -15.55 -14.74 18.36
N ILE A 60 -14.52 -13.95 18.63
CA ILE A 60 -14.54 -13.00 19.74
C ILE A 60 -15.27 -11.75 19.26
N LYS A 61 -16.46 -11.54 19.84
CA LYS A 61 -17.26 -10.33 19.75
C LYS A 61 -16.55 -9.23 20.56
N ILE A 62 -15.80 -8.35 19.90
CA ILE A 62 -15.14 -7.21 20.57
C ILE A 62 -16.16 -6.08 20.72
N LEU A 63 -16.67 -5.94 21.94
CA LEU A 63 -17.29 -4.71 22.43
C LEU A 63 -16.19 -3.66 22.55
N ALA A 64 -16.41 -2.49 21.94
CA ALA A 64 -15.53 -1.34 22.05
C ALA A 64 -15.28 -1.00 23.52
N GLY A 65 -14.04 -1.15 24.00
CA GLY A 65 -13.71 -0.80 25.39
C GLY A 65 -12.33 -1.22 25.91
N ASP A 66 -11.65 -2.20 25.31
CA ASP A 66 -10.32 -2.61 25.78
C ASP A 66 -9.29 -2.53 24.66
N LYS A 67 -8.26 -1.69 24.85
CA LYS A 67 -7.12 -1.59 23.94
C LYS A 67 -6.17 -2.79 24.04
N ASN A 68 -6.39 -3.70 25.00
CA ASN A 68 -5.62 -4.93 25.18
C ASN A 68 -6.41 -6.18 24.77
N THR A 69 -6.78 -6.27 23.50
CA THR A 69 -7.25 -7.54 22.93
C THR A 69 -6.06 -8.36 22.41
N PRO A 70 -6.09 -9.71 22.44
CA PRO A 70 -4.99 -10.54 21.95
C PRO A 70 -4.54 -10.21 20.53
N THR A 71 -5.48 -9.78 19.68
CA THR A 71 -5.21 -9.34 18.31
C THR A 71 -4.35 -8.07 18.26
N GLN A 72 -4.61 -7.10 19.13
CA GLN A 72 -3.82 -5.86 19.19
C GLN A 72 -2.39 -6.12 19.70
N ALA A 73 -2.24 -7.00 20.70
CA ALA A 73 -0.92 -7.37 21.21
C ALA A 73 -0.08 -8.08 20.15
N ILE A 74 -0.67 -9.00 19.37
CA ILE A 74 0.01 -9.69 18.26
C ILE A 74 0.40 -8.71 17.16
N SER A 75 -0.47 -7.74 16.83
CA SER A 75 -0.12 -6.72 15.83
C SER A 75 1.02 -5.83 16.31
N ASP A 76 0.99 -5.43 17.58
CA ASP A 76 2.02 -4.55 18.14
C ASP A 76 3.37 -5.27 18.21
N GLU A 77 3.41 -6.54 18.62
CA GLU A 77 4.64 -7.34 18.65
C GLU A 77 5.28 -7.44 17.26
N LEU A 78 4.49 -7.78 16.23
CA LEU A 78 4.98 -7.89 14.86
C LEU A 78 5.52 -6.56 14.35
N LEU A 79 4.78 -5.47 14.54
CA LEU A 79 5.19 -4.14 14.09
C LEU A 79 6.44 -3.67 14.86
N ASN A 80 6.53 -3.94 16.17
CA ASN A 80 7.71 -3.65 16.98
C ASN A 80 8.96 -4.37 16.46
N LYS A 81 8.83 -5.67 16.11
CA LYS A 81 9.90 -6.49 15.54
C LYS A 81 10.48 -5.84 14.28
N TYR A 82 9.63 -5.46 13.32
CA TYR A 82 10.09 -4.87 12.06
C TYR A 82 10.53 -3.41 12.19
N ALA A 83 9.89 -2.63 13.06
CA ALA A 83 10.26 -1.24 13.31
C ALA A 83 11.70 -1.16 13.82
N SER A 84 12.07 -2.07 14.73
CA SER A 84 13.42 -2.20 15.26
C SER A 84 14.44 -2.57 14.16
N MET A 85 14.07 -3.43 13.21
CA MET A 85 14.95 -3.82 12.10
C MET A 85 15.23 -2.69 11.11
N ILE A 86 14.23 -1.83 10.86
CA ILE A 86 14.34 -0.75 9.85
C ILE A 86 14.56 0.65 10.46
N GLY A 87 14.86 0.71 11.76
CA GLY A 87 15.16 1.96 12.47
C GLY A 87 13.99 2.92 12.57
N LEU A 88 12.76 2.41 12.64
CA LEU A 88 11.55 3.20 12.88
C LEU A 88 11.11 3.11 14.34
N MET A 89 10.42 4.15 14.81
CA MET A 89 9.65 4.05 16.04
C MET A 89 8.41 3.19 15.77
N PRO A 90 8.03 2.23 16.62
CA PRO A 90 6.91 1.34 16.31
C PRO A 90 5.58 2.04 16.06
N LYS A 91 5.35 3.19 16.71
CA LYS A 91 4.15 4.01 16.51
C LYS A 91 4.02 4.61 15.10
N SER A 92 5.09 4.63 14.29
CA SER A 92 5.06 5.12 12.91
C SER A 92 4.79 4.03 11.88
N MET A 93 4.68 2.77 12.30
CA MET A 93 4.36 1.64 11.42
C MET A 93 2.86 1.36 11.47
N SER A 94 2.18 1.47 10.34
CA SER A 94 0.73 1.23 10.26
C SER A 94 0.33 0.10 9.30
N ASN A 95 1.21 -0.34 8.41
CA ASN A 95 0.88 -1.34 7.40
C ASN A 95 1.07 -2.78 7.89
N TYR A 96 0.25 -3.16 8.87
CA TYR A 96 0.28 -4.50 9.46
C TYR A 96 0.20 -5.63 8.42
N ILE A 97 -0.60 -5.46 7.36
CA ILE A 97 -0.79 -6.47 6.32
C ILE A 97 0.51 -6.73 5.55
N LEU A 98 1.26 -5.68 5.18
CA LEU A 98 2.57 -5.83 4.53
C LEU A 98 3.55 -6.57 5.44
N TYR A 99 3.68 -6.15 6.69
CA TYR A 99 4.66 -6.76 7.60
C TYR A 99 4.28 -8.20 7.99
N LYS A 100 2.99 -8.52 8.08
CA LYS A 100 2.52 -9.90 8.25
C LYS A 100 2.88 -10.77 7.05
N PHE A 101 2.66 -10.27 5.84
CA PHE A 101 3.09 -10.96 4.63
C PHE A 101 4.60 -11.18 4.62
N ILE A 102 5.39 -10.14 4.95
CA ILE A 102 6.86 -10.25 5.03
C ILE A 102 7.26 -11.34 6.02
N ASP A 103 6.65 -11.38 7.20
CA ASP A 103 6.94 -12.36 8.26
C ASP A 103 6.68 -13.80 7.82
N GLU A 104 5.53 -14.04 7.18
CA GLU A 104 5.17 -15.35 6.66
C GLU A 104 6.15 -15.85 5.58
N TRP A 105 6.73 -14.94 4.81
CA TRP A 105 7.67 -15.26 3.73
C TRP A 105 9.14 -15.16 4.14
N TYR A 106 9.45 -14.60 5.30
CA TYR A 106 10.81 -14.31 5.72
C TYR A 106 11.66 -15.60 5.74
N GLY A 107 12.84 -15.54 5.13
CA GLY A 107 13.78 -16.65 5.04
C GLY A 107 13.46 -17.72 3.99
N VAL A 108 12.30 -17.68 3.31
CA VAL A 108 11.99 -18.60 2.18
C VAL A 108 13.13 -18.50 1.16
N LYS A 109 13.69 -19.65 0.78
CA LYS A 109 14.88 -19.70 -0.07
C LYS A 109 14.60 -19.17 -1.47
N TYR A 110 15.63 -18.58 -2.06
CA TYR A 110 15.54 -18.16 -3.45
C TYR A 110 15.55 -19.35 -4.38
N SER A 111 14.63 -19.37 -5.34
CA SER A 111 14.63 -20.32 -6.46
C SER A 111 14.32 -19.56 -7.75
N TYR A 112 15.16 -19.70 -8.77
CA TYR A 112 14.96 -19.00 -10.05
C TYR A 112 13.69 -19.50 -10.74
N GLY A 113 12.74 -18.62 -11.02
CA GLY A 113 11.43 -19.02 -11.56
C GLY A 113 10.44 -19.49 -10.49
N GLY A 114 10.91 -19.75 -9.26
CA GLY A 114 10.10 -20.23 -8.15
C GLY A 114 9.04 -19.21 -7.73
N ASN A 115 7.93 -19.72 -7.21
CA ASN A 115 6.73 -18.94 -6.91
C ASN A 115 5.97 -19.48 -5.68
N ASP A 116 6.62 -20.21 -4.78
CA ASP A 116 5.98 -20.78 -3.59
C ASP A 116 6.94 -20.85 -2.37
N LYS A 117 6.50 -21.50 -1.29
CA LYS A 117 7.28 -21.61 -0.04
C LYS A 117 8.45 -22.59 -0.13
N SER A 118 8.52 -23.45 -1.15
CA SER A 118 9.70 -24.29 -1.41
C SER A 118 10.84 -23.50 -2.06
N GLY A 119 10.49 -22.43 -2.77
CA GLY A 119 11.43 -21.40 -3.19
C GLY A 119 10.78 -20.36 -4.10
N ILE A 120 11.28 -19.13 -4.01
CA ILE A 120 10.70 -17.99 -4.72
C ILE A 120 11.76 -17.06 -5.32
N ASP A 121 11.51 -16.51 -6.51
CA ASP A 121 12.36 -15.43 -7.05
C ASP A 121 11.88 -14.03 -6.66
N CYS A 122 12.75 -13.04 -6.89
CA CYS A 122 12.49 -11.64 -6.52
C CYS A 122 11.18 -11.09 -7.09
N SER A 123 10.92 -11.33 -8.38
CA SER A 123 9.73 -10.81 -9.06
C SER A 123 8.45 -11.53 -8.70
N ALA A 124 8.51 -12.85 -8.46
CA ALA A 124 7.37 -13.62 -7.96
C ALA A 124 7.01 -13.25 -6.52
N PHE A 125 8.01 -13.00 -5.67
CA PHE A 125 7.79 -12.50 -4.31
C PHE A 125 7.07 -11.15 -4.33
N VAL A 126 7.54 -10.20 -5.15
CA VAL A 126 6.91 -8.90 -5.32
C VAL A 126 5.49 -9.02 -5.89
N GLN A 127 5.28 -9.88 -6.89
CA GLN A 127 3.97 -10.14 -7.48
C GLN A 127 2.96 -10.63 -6.43
N LYS A 128 3.35 -11.59 -5.58
CA LYS A 128 2.50 -12.10 -4.50
C LYS A 128 2.18 -11.05 -3.45
N ALA A 129 3.20 -10.31 -3.00
CA ALA A 129 3.00 -9.23 -2.05
C ALA A 129 2.00 -8.19 -2.59
N TYR A 130 2.12 -7.84 -3.87
CA TYR A 130 1.22 -6.90 -4.52
C TYR A 130 -0.21 -7.42 -4.68
N ALA A 131 -0.37 -8.69 -5.03
CA ALA A 131 -1.69 -9.31 -5.10
C ALA A 131 -2.37 -9.37 -3.72
N GLU A 132 -1.66 -9.80 -2.68
CA GLU A 132 -2.23 -10.06 -1.35
C GLU A 132 -2.37 -8.80 -0.49
N VAL A 133 -1.40 -7.88 -0.55
CA VAL A 133 -1.34 -6.68 0.31
C VAL A 133 -1.98 -5.47 -0.37
N PHE A 134 -1.74 -5.30 -1.67
CA PHE A 134 -2.14 -4.11 -2.43
C PHE A 134 -3.26 -4.36 -3.44
N CYS A 135 -3.80 -5.59 -3.49
CA CYS A 135 -4.85 -6.02 -4.41
C CYS A 135 -4.56 -5.67 -5.88
N THR A 136 -3.30 -5.80 -6.29
CA THR A 136 -2.81 -5.40 -7.61
C THR A 136 -2.01 -6.53 -8.24
N GLU A 137 -2.42 -6.96 -9.43
CA GLU A 137 -1.67 -7.96 -10.20
C GLU A 137 -0.48 -7.31 -10.90
N LEU A 138 0.68 -7.95 -10.81
CA LEU A 138 1.89 -7.51 -11.49
C LEU A 138 2.31 -8.51 -12.57
N VAL A 139 2.92 -8.00 -13.63
CA VAL A 139 3.63 -8.83 -14.61
C VAL A 139 4.77 -9.64 -13.97
N ARG A 140 5.08 -10.79 -14.57
CA ARG A 140 5.90 -11.84 -13.94
C ARG A 140 7.37 -11.47 -13.72
N THR A 141 7.97 -10.65 -14.59
CA THR A 141 9.42 -10.43 -14.58
C THR A 141 9.79 -9.08 -13.98
N ALA A 142 10.92 -8.99 -13.29
CA ALA A 142 11.42 -7.73 -12.73
C ALA A 142 11.59 -6.63 -13.79
N ARG A 143 11.93 -7.01 -15.03
CA ARG A 143 12.05 -6.07 -16.15
C ARG A 143 10.70 -5.49 -16.55
N ASP A 144 9.70 -6.34 -16.68
CA ASP A 144 8.37 -5.88 -17.10
C ASP A 144 7.72 -5.07 -15.97
N GLN A 145 7.94 -5.47 -14.71
CA GLN A 145 7.53 -4.69 -13.54
C GLN A 145 8.14 -3.29 -13.57
N PHE A 146 9.43 -3.17 -13.88
CA PHE A 146 10.10 -1.88 -14.04
C PHE A 146 9.44 -1.01 -15.11
N HIS A 147 9.11 -1.58 -16.28
CA HIS A 147 8.45 -0.84 -17.36
C HIS A 147 6.98 -0.50 -17.06
N SER A 148 6.33 -1.22 -16.14
CA SER A 148 4.96 -0.93 -15.71
C SER A 148 4.87 0.18 -14.66
N CYS A 149 5.99 0.59 -14.07
CA CYS A 149 6.02 1.63 -13.04
C CYS A 149 6.03 3.04 -13.63
N ARG A 150 5.41 3.98 -12.91
CA ARG A 150 5.77 5.40 -13.01
C ARG A 150 7.04 5.65 -12.22
N MET A 151 8.11 6.04 -12.92
CA MET A 151 9.44 6.21 -12.32
C MET A 151 9.47 7.34 -11.28
N ILE A 152 10.17 7.10 -10.18
CA ILE A 152 10.50 8.04 -9.13
C ILE A 152 12.00 8.34 -9.24
N TRP A 153 12.34 9.60 -9.50
CA TRP A 153 13.72 10.03 -9.79
C TRP A 153 14.52 10.38 -8.54
N ASP A 154 13.82 10.80 -7.50
CA ASP A 154 14.41 11.23 -6.24
C ASP A 154 14.05 10.21 -5.15
N ILE A 155 15.09 9.60 -4.56
CA ILE A 155 14.98 8.55 -3.56
C ILE A 155 14.27 9.06 -2.29
N ASP A 156 14.39 10.35 -1.98
CA ASP A 156 13.76 10.92 -0.80
C ASP A 156 12.22 10.97 -0.91
N ASN A 157 11.68 10.79 -2.14
CA ASN A 157 10.24 10.67 -2.39
C ASN A 157 9.71 9.24 -2.33
N LEU A 158 10.55 8.24 -2.00
CA LEU A 158 10.11 6.87 -1.87
C LEU A 158 9.24 6.69 -0.63
N ILE A 159 8.10 6.03 -0.83
CA ILE A 159 7.20 5.64 0.25
C ILE A 159 7.01 4.14 0.28
N GLU A 160 6.57 3.63 1.43
CA GLU A 160 6.30 2.21 1.63
C GLU A 160 5.43 1.64 0.49
N GLY A 161 5.87 0.50 -0.04
CA GLY A 161 5.23 -0.17 -1.16
C GLY A 161 5.85 0.14 -2.52
N ASP A 162 6.58 1.24 -2.69
CA ASP A 162 7.25 1.54 -3.97
C ASP A 162 8.24 0.44 -4.36
N LEU A 163 8.40 0.19 -5.67
CA LEU A 163 9.33 -0.83 -6.15
C LEU A 163 10.72 -0.23 -6.36
N VAL A 164 11.73 -0.94 -5.90
CA VAL A 164 13.15 -0.62 -6.12
C VAL A 164 13.79 -1.69 -7.01
N PHE A 165 14.56 -1.25 -8.01
CA PHE A 165 15.07 -2.12 -9.06
C PHE A 165 16.59 -2.07 -9.16
N PHE A 166 17.19 -3.21 -9.52
CA PHE A 166 18.64 -3.34 -9.54
C PHE A 166 19.17 -4.12 -10.74
N ARG A 167 20.43 -3.83 -11.07
CA ARG A 167 21.26 -4.51 -12.08
C ARG A 167 22.25 -5.44 -11.37
N THR A 168 21.76 -6.59 -10.90
CA THR A 168 22.57 -7.63 -10.22
C THR A 168 23.24 -8.60 -11.21
N ARG A 169 22.72 -8.70 -12.44
CA ARG A 169 23.20 -9.59 -13.52
C ARG A 169 23.41 -8.79 -14.80
N GLY A 170 24.55 -8.11 -14.90
CA GLY A 170 24.94 -7.33 -16.09
C GLY A 170 24.22 -5.98 -16.18
N LYS A 171 23.92 -5.52 -17.40
CA LYS A 171 23.41 -4.16 -17.66
C LYS A 171 21.87 -4.02 -17.59
N ARG A 172 21.14 -5.14 -17.58
CA ARG A 172 19.67 -5.15 -17.63
C ARG A 172 19.08 -5.19 -16.22
N ILE A 173 17.85 -4.71 -16.05
CA ILE A 173 17.08 -4.94 -14.81
C ILE A 173 16.98 -6.46 -14.58
N SER A 174 17.42 -6.89 -13.41
CA SER A 174 17.54 -8.32 -13.08
C SER A 174 17.10 -8.65 -11.66
N HIS A 175 16.69 -7.65 -10.87
CA HIS A 175 16.26 -7.80 -9.49
C HIS A 175 15.30 -6.68 -9.10
N VAL A 176 14.40 -6.99 -8.17
CA VAL A 176 13.36 -6.08 -7.68
C VAL A 176 13.11 -6.34 -6.19
N GLY A 177 12.70 -5.31 -5.46
CA GLY A 177 12.23 -5.38 -4.08
C GLY A 177 11.17 -4.33 -3.80
N ILE A 178 10.57 -4.41 -2.62
CA ILE A 178 9.54 -3.47 -2.13
C ILE A 178 10.20 -2.56 -1.09
N TYR A 179 10.17 -1.26 -1.35
CA TYR A 179 10.62 -0.25 -0.40
C TYR A 179 9.72 -0.25 0.85
N LEU A 180 10.35 -0.16 2.01
CA LEU A 180 9.69 -0.11 3.30
C LEU A 180 9.75 1.31 3.86
N ALA A 181 10.89 1.69 4.42
CA ALA A 181 11.17 3.00 4.98
C ALA A 181 12.67 3.12 5.26
N ASN A 182 13.19 4.33 5.49
CA ASN A 182 14.57 4.56 5.91
C ASN A 182 15.61 3.86 5.03
N ASN A 183 15.43 3.87 3.71
CA ASN A 183 16.27 3.15 2.75
C ASN A 183 16.23 1.62 2.86
N PHE A 184 15.39 1.03 3.70
CA PHE A 184 15.19 -0.41 3.76
C PHE A 184 14.18 -0.88 2.73
N PHE A 185 14.42 -2.09 2.21
CA PHE A 185 13.54 -2.76 1.27
C PHE A 185 13.56 -4.27 1.52
N VAL A 186 12.44 -4.93 1.23
CA VAL A 186 12.31 -6.40 1.31
C VAL A 186 12.40 -7.01 -0.08
N HIS A 187 13.09 -8.15 -0.20
CA HIS A 187 13.23 -8.86 -1.47
C HIS A 187 13.61 -10.33 -1.25
N ALA A 188 13.48 -11.17 -2.28
CA ALA A 188 14.05 -12.52 -2.30
C ALA A 188 15.51 -12.47 -2.81
N SER A 189 16.47 -12.69 -1.92
CA SER A 189 17.92 -12.69 -2.17
C SER A 189 18.45 -14.08 -2.51
N THR A 190 19.37 -14.18 -3.47
CA THR A 190 19.99 -15.47 -3.84
C THR A 190 20.78 -16.13 -2.72
N THR A 191 21.28 -15.36 -1.75
CA THR A 191 22.08 -15.87 -0.62
C THR A 191 21.24 -16.03 0.65
N GLY A 192 20.35 -15.08 0.94
CA GLY A 192 19.60 -15.01 2.19
C GLY A 192 18.16 -15.50 2.13
N GLY A 193 17.63 -15.80 0.94
CA GLY A 193 16.19 -15.97 0.75
C GLY A 193 15.45 -14.64 0.89
N VAL A 194 14.16 -14.67 1.24
CA VAL A 194 13.40 -13.45 1.54
C VAL A 194 13.98 -12.75 2.77
N MET A 195 14.45 -11.52 2.59
CA MET A 195 15.13 -10.75 3.62
C MET A 195 14.94 -9.25 3.43
N ILE A 196 15.31 -8.49 4.45
CA ILE A 196 15.38 -7.03 4.39
C ILE A 196 16.85 -6.61 4.21
N SER A 197 17.08 -5.66 3.31
CA SER A 197 18.37 -5.02 3.07
C SER A 197 18.21 -3.51 3.00
N SER A 198 19.33 -2.79 3.10
CA SER A 198 19.36 -1.34 2.93
C SER A 198 19.92 -0.93 1.57
N LEU A 199 19.29 0.07 0.93
CA LEU A 199 19.78 0.73 -0.28
C LEU A 199 21.14 1.40 -0.07
N THR A 200 21.48 1.74 1.18
CA THR A 200 22.77 2.36 1.54
C THR A 200 23.91 1.35 1.63
N GLU A 201 23.63 0.05 1.62
CA GLU A 201 24.68 -0.98 1.55
C GLU A 201 25.48 -0.84 0.25
N THR A 202 26.80 -0.98 0.32
CA THR A 202 27.71 -0.86 -0.83
C THR A 202 27.32 -1.77 -2.00
N TYR A 203 26.75 -2.95 -1.72
CA TYR A 203 26.30 -3.88 -2.75
C TYR A 203 25.08 -3.34 -3.52
N TRP A 204 24.06 -2.86 -2.81
CA TRP A 204 22.79 -2.41 -3.37
C TRP A 204 22.89 -1.02 -3.99
N SER A 205 23.55 -0.08 -3.33
CA SER A 205 23.81 1.27 -3.85
C SER A 205 24.47 1.25 -5.23
N LYS A 206 25.52 0.44 -5.43
CA LYS A 206 26.22 0.28 -6.72
C LYS A 206 25.37 -0.34 -7.83
N ARG A 207 24.29 -1.05 -7.48
CA ARG A 207 23.44 -1.81 -8.41
C ARG A 207 22.07 -1.18 -8.59
N PHE A 208 21.75 -0.14 -7.83
CA PHE A 208 20.49 0.56 -7.91
C PHE A 208 20.30 1.12 -9.33
N ALA A 209 19.17 0.76 -9.93
CA ALA A 209 18.84 1.12 -11.31
C ALA A 209 17.70 2.13 -11.38
N GLY A 210 16.94 2.29 -10.30
CA GLY A 210 15.81 3.20 -10.21
C GLY A 210 14.73 2.63 -9.29
N ALA A 211 13.71 3.45 -9.07
CA ALA A 211 12.54 3.07 -8.31
C ALA A 211 11.27 3.60 -9.00
N GLY A 212 10.13 3.01 -8.69
CA GLY A 212 8.89 3.40 -9.32
C GLY A 212 7.65 2.94 -8.57
N LYS A 213 6.57 3.68 -8.79
CA LYS A 213 5.25 3.42 -8.24
C LYS A 213 4.39 2.72 -9.28
N ILE A 214 3.69 1.67 -8.87
CA ILE A 214 2.68 1.04 -9.73
C ILE A 214 1.48 1.98 -9.86
N ALA A 215 1.08 2.27 -11.10
CA ALA A 215 -0.09 3.09 -11.36
C ALA A 215 -1.36 2.32 -10.96
N LYS A 216 -2.12 2.85 -10.00
CA LYS A 216 -3.39 2.26 -9.56
C LYS A 216 -4.44 2.51 -10.66
N GLY A 217 -4.95 1.46 -11.31
CA GLY A 217 -6.22 1.58 -12.05
C GLY A 217 -6.33 0.96 -13.44
N GLU A 218 -5.28 0.40 -14.03
CA GLU A 218 -5.43 -0.30 -15.32
C GLU A 218 -5.30 -1.80 -15.10
N LYS A 219 -6.42 -2.52 -15.20
CA LYS A 219 -6.38 -3.94 -15.55
C LYS A 219 -5.48 -4.02 -16.79
N GLN A 220 -4.28 -4.59 -16.64
CA GLN A 220 -3.43 -4.94 -17.76
C GLN A 220 -4.17 -6.04 -18.53
N LEU A 221 -4.99 -5.61 -19.48
CA LEU A 221 -5.57 -6.46 -20.51
C LEU A 221 -4.39 -6.92 -21.37
N LEU A 222 -4.18 -8.24 -21.35
CA LEU A 222 -3.30 -8.96 -22.26
C LEU A 222 -3.73 -8.77 -23.71
#